data_AF-D4ZKB2-F1
#
_entry.id   AF-D4ZKB2-F1
#
_cell.length_a   1.000
_cell.length_b   1.000
_cell.length_c   1.000
_cell.angle_alpha   90.00
_cell.angle_beta   90.00
_cell.angle_gamma   90.00
#
_symmetry.space_group_name_H-M   'P 1'
#
loop_
_entity.id
_entity.type
_entity.pdbx_description
1 polymer ?
#
loop_
_entity_poly.entity_id
_entity_poly.type
_entity_poly.pdbx_seq_one_letter_code
_entity_poly.pdbx_strand_id
1 'polypeptide(L)'
;MPKIPPLPKEKKLAVLCRIEPGCLGPDGLDHIADFCRFANQELKQLDGNFVIWLPLPRYDKSLPEMQYSVNQKQLSHDKAAQYLEHFHKDLDDFEEHFHDKLSVLIDVFLANKQA
;
A
#
# COMPACT_ATOMS: atom_id res chain seq x y z
N MET A 1 12.17 13.55 -14.17
CA MET A 1 10.70 13.33 -14.08
C MET A 1 10.04 14.63 -13.65
N PRO A 2 8.96 15.10 -14.31
CA PRO A 2 8.24 16.28 -13.87
C PRO A 2 7.69 16.06 -12.45
N LYS A 3 7.78 17.08 -11.59
CA LYS A 3 7.22 17.03 -10.24
C LYS A 3 5.68 17.06 -10.34
N ILE A 4 5.03 15.95 -9.99
CA ILE A 4 3.56 15.86 -9.92
C ILE A 4 3.10 16.74 -8.74
N PRO A 5 2.29 17.79 -8.95
CA PRO A 5 1.73 18.56 -7.85
C PRO A 5 0.77 17.70 -7.02
N PRO A 6 0.68 17.93 -5.70
CA PRO A 6 -0.21 17.15 -4.85
C PRO A 6 -1.67 17.36 -5.25
N LEU A 7 -2.38 16.26 -5.48
CA LEU A 7 -3.81 16.27 -5.75
C LEU A 7 -4.62 16.55 -4.47
N PRO A 8 -5.80 17.16 -4.59
CA PRO A 8 -6.82 17.11 -3.55
C PRO A 8 -7.11 15.66 -3.12
N LYS A 9 -7.43 15.45 -1.84
CA LYS A 9 -7.53 14.11 -1.24
C LYS A 9 -8.56 13.23 -1.96
N GLU A 10 -9.68 13.83 -2.35
CA GLU A 10 -10.79 13.18 -3.04
C GLU A 10 -10.39 12.69 -4.45
N LYS A 11 -9.36 13.28 -5.04
CA LYS A 11 -8.84 12.90 -6.37
C LYS A 11 -7.70 11.90 -6.31
N LYS A 12 -7.14 11.63 -5.13
CA LYS A 12 -6.07 10.63 -4.97
C LYS A 12 -6.61 9.21 -5.11
N LEU A 13 -5.78 8.33 -5.62
CA LEU A 13 -6.00 6.90 -5.61
C LEU A 13 -5.77 6.39 -4.18
N ALA A 14 -6.83 5.92 -3.53
CA ALA A 14 -6.72 5.18 -2.29
C ALA A 14 -6.52 3.69 -2.62
N VAL A 15 -5.43 3.13 -2.12
CA VAL A 15 -5.07 1.72 -2.32
C VAL A 15 -5.13 1.01 -0.97
N LEU A 16 -6.10 0.10 -0.83
CA LEU A 16 -6.20 -0.78 0.31
C LEU A 16 -5.30 -1.99 0.08
N CYS A 17 -4.23 -2.10 0.86
CA CYS A 17 -3.26 -3.19 0.77
C CYS A 17 -3.42 -4.12 1.97
N ARG A 18 -3.80 -5.36 1.73
CA ARG A 18 -3.95 -6.38 2.78
C ARG A 18 -2.67 -7.20 2.87
N ILE A 19 -2.03 -7.17 4.03
CA ILE A 19 -0.73 -7.80 4.28
C ILE A 19 -0.96 -9.08 5.10
N GLU A 20 -0.43 -10.20 4.63
CA GLU A 20 -0.54 -11.46 5.35
C GLU A 20 0.33 -11.46 6.61
N PRO A 21 -0.18 -11.97 7.75
CA PRO A 21 0.62 -12.17 8.95
C PRO A 21 1.89 -12.99 8.67
N GLY A 22 1.80 -13.99 7.79
CA GLY A 22 2.92 -14.86 7.43
C GLY A 22 4.15 -14.12 6.86
N CYS A 23 3.99 -12.91 6.33
CA CYS A 23 5.10 -12.07 5.87
C CYS A 23 6.03 -11.63 7.02
N LEU A 24 5.57 -11.71 8.27
CA LEU A 24 6.32 -11.33 9.47
C LEU A 24 6.94 -12.54 10.20
N GLY A 25 6.88 -13.74 9.60
CA GLY A 25 7.38 -14.98 10.18
C GLY A 25 6.36 -15.73 11.06
N PRO A 26 6.82 -16.70 11.87
CA PRO A 26 5.95 -17.61 12.64
C PRO A 26 4.99 -16.90 13.61
N ASP A 27 5.46 -15.84 14.28
CA ASP A 27 4.68 -15.06 15.25
C ASP A 27 3.95 -13.88 14.59
N GLY A 28 3.85 -13.88 13.26
CA GLY A 28 3.32 -12.76 12.49
C GLY A 28 1.88 -12.38 12.83
N LEU A 29 1.07 -13.33 13.31
CA LEU A 29 -0.29 -13.07 13.82
C LEU A 29 -0.30 -12.08 14.99
N ASP A 30 0.70 -12.15 15.88
CA ASP A 30 0.81 -11.28 17.04
C ASP A 30 1.38 -9.90 16.68
N HIS A 31 1.86 -9.73 15.45
CA HIS A 31 2.62 -8.54 15.04
C HIS A 31 1.96 -7.75 13.91
N ILE A 32 1.08 -8.39 13.13
CA ILE A 32 0.53 -7.79 11.91
C ILE A 32 -0.21 -6.48 12.17
N ALA A 33 -0.96 -6.37 13.27
CA ALA A 33 -1.69 -5.16 13.61
C ALA A 33 -0.75 -3.99 13.92
N ASP A 34 0.34 -4.25 14.65
CA ASP A 34 1.37 -3.26 14.98
C ASP A 34 2.15 -2.85 13.74
N PHE A 35 2.49 -3.84 12.90
CA PHE A 35 3.18 -3.61 11.63
C PHE A 35 2.35 -2.73 10.70
N CYS A 36 1.07 -3.00 10.49
CA CYS A 36 0.23 -2.16 9.63
C CYS A 36 0.12 -0.73 10.15
N ARG A 37 0.10 -0.51 11.47
CA ARG A 37 0.12 0.84 12.06
C ARG A 37 1.44 1.56 11.79
N PHE A 38 2.57 0.86 11.94
CA PHE A 38 3.89 1.37 11.58
C PHE A 38 3.99 1.68 10.07
N ALA A 39 3.66 0.73 9.21
CA ALA A 39 3.69 0.88 7.76
C ALA A 39 2.80 2.04 7.28
N ASN A 40 1.62 2.24 7.89
CA ASN A 40 0.76 3.37 7.56
C ASN A 40 1.42 4.75 7.82
N GLN A 41 2.35 4.85 8.77
CA GLN A 41 3.08 6.10 8.99
C GLN A 41 4.13 6.32 7.89
N GLU A 42 4.88 5.28 7.55
CA GLU A 42 5.95 5.30 6.55
C GLU A 42 5.43 5.52 5.12
N LEU A 43 4.30 4.88 4.78
CA LEU A 43 3.72 4.92 3.44
C LEU A 43 3.06 6.26 3.09
N LYS A 44 2.84 7.17 4.05
CA LYS A 44 2.26 8.50 3.78
C LYS A 44 3.07 9.32 2.76
N GLN A 45 4.38 9.09 2.71
CA GLN A 45 5.27 9.80 1.80
C GLN A 45 5.40 9.08 0.44
N LEU A 46 5.13 7.78 0.38
CA LEU A 46 5.26 6.98 -0.84
C LEU A 46 4.17 7.40 -1.84
N ASP A 47 4.57 7.99 -2.96
CA ASP A 47 3.64 8.52 -3.98
C ASP A 47 2.57 9.48 -3.41
N GLY A 48 2.84 10.10 -2.26
CA GLY A 48 1.86 10.84 -1.46
C GLY A 48 1.22 12.05 -2.16
N ASN A 49 1.75 12.46 -3.32
CA ASN A 49 1.15 13.49 -4.15
C ASN A 49 -0.16 13.02 -4.80
N PHE A 50 -0.29 11.74 -5.15
CA PHE A 50 -1.44 11.22 -5.90
C PHE A 50 -2.01 9.90 -5.34
N VAL A 51 -1.38 9.30 -4.34
CA VAL A 51 -1.81 8.04 -3.70
C VAL A 51 -2.07 8.23 -2.20
N ILE A 52 -3.00 7.43 -1.67
CA ILE A 52 -3.23 7.21 -0.24
C ILE A 52 -3.15 5.70 0.00
N TRP A 53 -2.03 5.25 0.57
CA TRP A 53 -1.86 3.85 0.95
C TRP A 53 -2.59 3.55 2.26
N LEU A 54 -3.31 2.44 2.29
CA LEU A 54 -4.13 1.99 3.43
C LEU A 54 -3.78 0.53 3.76
N PRO A 55 -2.64 0.29 4.45
CA PRO A 55 -2.26 -1.06 4.84
C PRO A 55 -3.18 -1.61 5.93
N LEU A 56 -3.63 -2.86 5.79
CA LEU A 56 -4.43 -3.59 6.78
C LEU A 56 -3.97 -5.05 6.88
N PRO A 57 -4.19 -5.72 8.04
CA PRO A 57 -3.96 -7.15 8.15
C PRO A 57 -4.88 -7.96 7.22
N ARG A 58 -4.34 -9.01 6.58
CA ARG A 58 -5.08 -10.01 5.81
C ARG A 58 -5.28 -11.28 6.61
N TYR A 59 -6.37 -11.36 7.37
CA TYR A 59 -6.75 -12.60 8.06
C TYR A 59 -7.57 -13.54 7.17
N ASP A 60 -8.33 -12.96 6.23
CA ASP A 60 -9.13 -13.70 5.26
C ASP A 60 -8.44 -13.68 3.89
N LYS A 61 -7.93 -14.84 3.45
CA LYS A 61 -7.25 -15.00 2.16
C LYS A 61 -8.19 -14.96 0.96
N SER A 62 -9.51 -15.03 1.16
CA SER A 62 -10.47 -14.86 0.07
C SER A 62 -10.58 -13.41 -0.40
N LEU A 63 -10.17 -12.46 0.42
CA LEU A 63 -10.13 -11.05 0.05
C LEU A 63 -8.91 -10.75 -0.83
N PRO A 64 -9.05 -9.86 -1.83
CA PRO A 64 -7.94 -9.44 -2.68
C PRO A 64 -6.88 -8.69 -1.87
N GLU A 65 -5.62 -8.82 -2.28
CA GLU A 65 -4.48 -8.15 -1.66
C GLU A 65 -4.54 -6.64 -1.86
N MET A 66 -4.87 -6.20 -3.07
CA MET A 66 -5.05 -4.77 -3.37
C MET A 66 -6.48 -4.46 -3.82
N GLN A 67 -6.98 -3.31 -3.38
CA GLN A 67 -8.22 -2.71 -3.88
C GLN A 67 -8.06 -1.22 -4.09
N TYR A 68 -8.72 -0.72 -5.13
CA TYR A 68 -8.53 0.63 -5.64
C TYR A 68 -9.79 1.45 -5.48
N SER A 69 -9.65 2.69 -5.01
CA SER A 69 -10.77 3.62 -4.97
C SER A 69 -10.36 5.06 -5.16
N VAL A 70 -11.26 5.88 -5.72
CA VAL A 70 -11.12 7.33 -5.78
C VAL A 70 -12.40 7.93 -5.23
N ASN A 71 -12.29 8.87 -4.29
CA ASN A 71 -13.43 9.47 -3.62
C ASN A 71 -14.45 8.42 -3.09
N GLN A 72 -13.94 7.37 -2.41
CA GLN A 72 -14.71 6.24 -1.87
C GLN A 72 -15.44 5.36 -2.91
N LYS A 73 -15.29 5.63 -4.21
CA LYS A 73 -15.82 4.78 -5.28
C LYS A 73 -14.78 3.74 -5.65
N GLN A 74 -15.15 2.46 -5.53
CA GLN A 74 -14.29 1.34 -5.95
C GLN A 74 -14.05 1.38 -7.45
N LEU A 75 -12.80 1.10 -7.83
CA LEU A 75 -12.36 0.96 -9.21
C LEU A 75 -12.13 -0.52 -9.52
N SER A 76 -12.42 -0.91 -10.76
CA SER A 76 -11.88 -2.16 -11.30
C SER A 76 -10.39 -2.02 -11.55
N HIS A 77 -9.70 -3.14 -11.73
CA HIS A 77 -8.29 -3.18 -12.11
C HIS A 77 -7.99 -2.29 -13.33
N ASP A 78 -8.77 -2.45 -14.41
CA ASP A 78 -8.60 -1.64 -15.63
C ASP A 78 -8.75 -0.13 -15.40
N LYS A 79 -9.66 0.28 -14.50
CA LYS A 79 -9.85 1.70 -14.16
C LYS A 79 -8.73 2.25 -13.29
N ALA A 80 -8.14 1.41 -12.44
CA ALA A 80 -6.96 1.76 -11.67
C ALA A 80 -5.75 1.93 -12.60
N ALA A 81 -5.56 1.03 -13.57
CA ALA A 81 -4.53 1.15 -14.61
C ALA A 81 -4.68 2.46 -15.39
N GLN A 82 -5.88 2.75 -15.92
CA GLN A 82 -6.16 4.01 -16.60
C GLN A 82 -5.90 5.25 -15.73
N TYR A 83 -6.18 5.18 -14.42
CA TYR A 83 -5.84 6.26 -13.51
C TYR A 83 -4.31 6.48 -13.43
N LEU A 84 -3.53 5.41 -13.31
CA LEU A 84 -2.07 5.45 -13.19
C LEU A 84 -1.37 5.89 -14.47
N GLU A 85 -1.95 5.62 -15.65
CA GLU A 85 -1.45 6.10 -16.94
C GLU A 85 -1.31 7.63 -16.99
N HIS A 86 -2.17 8.37 -16.28
CA HIS A 86 -2.08 9.85 -16.18
C HIS A 86 -0.79 10.33 -15.49
N PHE A 87 -0.15 9.44 -14.73
CA PHE A 87 1.13 9.66 -14.05
C PHE A 87 2.28 8.92 -14.73
N HIS A 88 2.05 8.36 -15.92
CA HIS A 88 3.00 7.53 -16.66
C HIS A 88 3.49 6.31 -15.86
N LYS A 89 2.59 5.71 -15.06
CA LYS A 89 2.85 4.48 -14.32
C LYS A 89 2.02 3.34 -14.88
N ASP A 90 2.64 2.19 -15.03
CA ASP A 90 1.96 0.91 -15.22
C ASP A 90 1.43 0.40 -13.87
N LEU A 91 0.34 -0.38 -13.90
CA LEU A 91 -0.28 -0.90 -12.68
C LEU A 91 0.55 -2.01 -12.03
N ASP A 92 1.13 -2.92 -12.81
CA ASP A 92 1.92 -4.03 -12.28
C ASP A 92 3.23 -3.49 -11.66
N ASP A 93 3.91 -2.57 -12.36
CA ASP A 93 5.10 -1.87 -11.82
C ASP A 93 4.77 -1.06 -10.55
N PHE A 94 3.56 -0.50 -10.47
CA PHE A 94 3.09 0.26 -9.31
C PHE A 94 2.83 -0.65 -8.10
N GLU A 95 2.22 -1.82 -8.31
CA GLU A 95 2.03 -2.83 -7.27
C GLU A 95 3.39 -3.38 -6.80
N GLU A 96 4.30 -3.70 -7.72
CA GLU A 96 5.66 -4.16 -7.41
C GLU A 96 6.43 -3.11 -6.56
N HIS A 97 6.32 -1.82 -6.92
CA HIS A 97 6.93 -0.74 -6.14
C HIS A 97 6.46 -0.73 -4.67
N PHE A 98 5.17 -1.03 -4.44
CA PHE A 98 4.66 -1.19 -3.08
C PHE A 98 5.24 -2.43 -2.40
N HIS A 99 5.29 -3.58 -3.07
CA HIS A 99 5.83 -4.81 -2.52
C HIS A 99 7.31 -4.69 -2.13
N ASP A 100 8.13 -4.02 -2.96
CA ASP A 100 9.52 -3.70 -2.65
C ASP A 100 9.62 -2.85 -1.40
N LYS A 101 8.83 -1.79 -1.32
CA LYS A 101 8.81 -0.92 -0.14
C LYS A 101 8.33 -1.69 1.10
N LEU A 102 7.34 -2.57 0.95
CA LEU A 102 6.80 -3.38 2.02
C LEU A 102 7.88 -4.32 2.60
N SER A 103 8.67 -4.98 1.75
CA SER A 103 9.79 -5.83 2.20
C SER A 103 10.77 -5.06 3.08
N VAL A 104 11.17 -3.86 2.65
CA VAL A 104 12.06 -2.99 3.44
C VAL A 104 11.42 -2.61 4.78
N LEU A 105 10.12 -2.31 4.79
CA LEU A 105 9.42 -1.96 6.03
C LEU A 105 9.32 -3.14 7.01
N ILE A 106 9.15 -4.37 6.50
CA ILE A 106 9.15 -5.59 7.31
C ILE A 106 10.50 -5.73 8.02
N ASP A 107 11.61 -5.62 7.29
CA ASP A 107 12.95 -5.75 7.84
C ASP A 107 13.21 -4.70 8.93
N VAL A 108 12.85 -3.44 8.67
CA VAL A 108 12.98 -2.34 9.64
C VAL A 108 12.13 -2.58 10.89
N PHE A 109 10.89 -3.03 10.72
CA PHE A 109 9.99 -3.30 11.84
C PHE A 109 10.50 -4.42 12.74
N LEU A 110 10.96 -5.53 12.13
CA LEU A 110 11.48 -6.68 12.87
C LEU A 110 12.81 -6.34 13.58
N ALA A 111 13.71 -5.60 12.92
CA ALA A 111 14.96 -5.15 13.53
C ALA A 111 14.70 -4.26 14.76
N ASN A 112 13.73 -3.34 14.68
CA ASN A 112 13.39 -2.43 15.78
C ASN A 112 12.68 -3.13 16.95
N LYS A 113 12.08 -4.31 16.75
CA LYS A 113 11.48 -5.10 17.85
C LYS A 113 12.50 -5.97 18.61
N GLN A 114 13.66 -6.24 18.00
CA GLN A 114 14.73 -7.03 18.61
C GLN A 114 15.73 -6.17 19.42
N ALA A 115 15.60 -4.84 19.35
CA ALA A 115 16.39 -3.86 20.10
C ALA A 115 15.72 -3.49 21.44
#